data_AF-S7V9E6-F1
#
_entry.id   AF-S7V9E6-F1
#
_cell.length_a   1.000
_cell.length_b   1.000
_cell.length_c   1.000
_cell.angle_alpha   90.00
_cell.angle_beta   90.00
_cell.angle_gamma   90.00
#
_symmetry.space_group_name_H-M   'P 1'
#
loop_
_entity.id
_entity.type
_entity.pdbx_description
1 polymer ?
#
loop_
_entity_poly.entity_id
_entity_poly.type
_entity_poly.pdbx_seq_one_letter_code
_entity_poly.pdbx_strand_id
1 'polypeptide(L)'
;MSKEIYLIASGDLRLPANQTCWQAQKDMEDSLQGVFDDLGIKVIRAHKYDEEKGHGFIDSQKMGMDVFRDIDPEKPLIVAESVWQFSHHVLAGLTTHKGPILTIANWSGQWPGLVGMLNLNGSLTKAGVPYSTLWSQDFKDSFFLNGFKEWLESGKITHDLSHVKAFDSSSIPAKALETGTELAKEFRKNKAIMGVFDEGCMGMFNAIIPDHLLHKTGLFKERLSQSTLYAAMRNVSSEEAEEVLQWLLDRGLTFNWGNQTRDRAYQGANA
;
A
#
# COMPACT_ATOMS: atom_id res chain seq x y z
N MET A 1 -1.31 -17.26 -22.93
CA MET A 1 -1.07 -17.82 -21.58
C MET A 1 -1.78 -19.14 -21.36
N SER A 2 -1.48 -19.83 -20.25
CA SER A 2 -2.36 -20.82 -19.63
C SER A 2 -3.79 -20.27 -19.53
N LYS A 3 -4.81 -21.11 -19.79
CA LYS A 3 -6.22 -20.77 -19.53
C LYS A 3 -6.58 -20.79 -18.04
N GLU A 4 -5.64 -21.22 -17.20
CA GLU A 4 -5.77 -21.20 -15.75
C GLU A 4 -4.87 -20.13 -15.13
N ILE A 5 -5.44 -19.30 -14.28
CA ILE A 5 -4.79 -18.18 -13.59
C ILE A 5 -5.10 -18.28 -12.09
N TYR A 6 -4.11 -18.05 -11.23
CA TYR A 6 -4.35 -17.97 -9.80
C TYR A 6 -4.84 -16.57 -9.41
N LEU A 7 -5.77 -16.51 -8.45
CA LEU A 7 -6.17 -15.26 -7.80
C LEU A 7 -5.84 -15.35 -6.31
N ILE A 8 -5.17 -14.32 -5.81
CA ILE A 8 -4.98 -14.07 -4.38
C ILE A 8 -5.51 -12.69 -4.00
N ALA A 9 -5.79 -12.50 -2.71
CA ALA A 9 -6.28 -11.26 -2.14
C ALA A 9 -5.65 -11.11 -0.75
N SER A 10 -4.88 -10.06 -0.54
CA SER A 10 -4.25 -9.76 0.74
C SER A 10 -5.17 -8.89 1.59
N GLY A 11 -5.09 -9.04 2.92
CA GLY A 11 -5.92 -8.28 3.85
C GLY A 11 -5.13 -7.33 4.74
N ASP A 12 -5.88 -6.63 5.58
CA ASP A 12 -5.38 -5.91 6.74
C ASP A 12 -4.87 -6.90 7.79
N LEU A 13 -4.01 -6.43 8.71
CA LEU A 13 -3.61 -7.20 9.89
C LEU A 13 -4.73 -7.25 10.95
N ARG A 14 -5.65 -6.27 10.92
CA ARG A 14 -6.75 -6.12 11.89
C ARG A 14 -7.96 -6.92 11.42
N LEU A 15 -8.35 -7.92 12.22
CA LEU A 15 -9.53 -8.74 11.96
C LEU A 15 -10.82 -7.93 11.68
N PRO A 16 -11.18 -6.89 12.47
CA PRO A 16 -12.40 -6.13 12.21
C PRO A 16 -12.40 -5.45 10.83
N ALA A 17 -11.25 -4.93 10.39
CA ALA A 17 -11.13 -4.29 9.08
C ALA A 17 -11.36 -5.31 7.95
N ASN A 18 -10.80 -6.52 8.08
CA ASN A 18 -11.02 -7.61 7.13
C ASN A 18 -12.49 -8.04 7.08
N GLN A 19 -13.14 -8.20 8.23
CA GLN A 19 -14.56 -8.57 8.31
C GLN A 19 -15.45 -7.51 7.65
N THR A 20 -15.22 -6.23 7.95
CA THR A 20 -15.99 -5.11 7.38
C THR A 20 -15.82 -5.01 5.86
N CYS A 21 -14.61 -5.25 5.35
CA CYS A 21 -14.33 -5.09 3.91
C CYS A 21 -14.55 -6.36 3.09
N TRP A 22 -14.82 -7.51 3.72
CA TRP A 22 -14.92 -8.79 3.01
C TRP A 22 -15.99 -8.78 1.92
N GLN A 23 -17.16 -8.21 2.19
CA GLN A 23 -18.23 -8.14 1.20
C GLN A 23 -17.78 -7.37 -0.06
N ALA A 24 -17.07 -6.25 0.12
CA ALA A 24 -16.56 -5.46 -1.00
C ALA A 24 -15.55 -6.25 -1.85
N GLN A 25 -14.72 -7.09 -1.22
CA GLN A 25 -13.78 -7.96 -1.94
C GLN A 25 -14.51 -9.03 -2.72
N LYS A 26 -15.49 -9.68 -2.10
CA LYS A 26 -16.31 -10.70 -2.76
C LYS A 26 -17.05 -10.12 -3.95
N ASP A 27 -17.69 -8.95 -3.81
CA ASP A 27 -18.43 -8.29 -4.90
C ASP A 27 -17.50 -7.92 -6.07
N MET A 28 -16.26 -7.52 -5.76
CA MET A 28 -15.23 -7.26 -6.76
C MET A 28 -14.79 -8.55 -7.46
N GLU A 29 -14.52 -9.63 -6.71
CA GLU A 29 -14.16 -10.94 -7.26
C GLU A 29 -15.30 -11.50 -8.15
N ASP A 30 -16.56 -11.35 -7.75
CA ASP A 30 -17.74 -11.76 -8.54
C ASP A 30 -17.86 -10.95 -9.84
N SER A 31 -17.58 -9.64 -9.79
CA SER A 31 -17.60 -8.78 -10.98
C SER A 31 -16.48 -9.14 -11.97
N LEU A 32 -15.29 -9.45 -11.45
CA LEU A 32 -14.17 -9.95 -12.25
C LEU A 32 -14.46 -11.31 -12.86
N GLN A 33 -15.12 -12.22 -12.13
CA GLN A 33 -15.47 -13.55 -12.62
C GLN A 33 -16.32 -13.47 -13.90
N GLY A 34 -17.26 -12.53 -13.98
CA GLY A 34 -18.04 -12.31 -15.21
C GLY A 34 -17.16 -11.99 -16.43
N VAL A 35 -16.13 -11.15 -16.25
CA VAL A 35 -15.16 -10.83 -17.32
C VAL A 35 -14.30 -12.05 -17.68
N PHE A 36 -13.90 -12.85 -16.69
CA PHE A 36 -13.11 -14.05 -16.92
C PHE A 36 -13.89 -15.12 -17.69
N ASP A 37 -15.16 -15.32 -17.35
CA ASP A 37 -16.06 -16.27 -18.02
C ASP A 37 -16.30 -15.89 -19.48
N ASP A 38 -16.56 -14.61 -19.77
CA ASP A 38 -16.73 -14.09 -21.12
C ASP A 38 -15.49 -14.32 -22.01
N LEU A 39 -14.30 -14.38 -21.41
CA LEU A 39 -13.02 -14.63 -22.08
C LEU A 39 -12.59 -16.11 -22.03
N GLY A 40 -13.40 -16.99 -21.41
CA GLY A 40 -13.10 -18.41 -21.27
C GLY A 40 -11.86 -18.70 -20.42
N ILE A 41 -11.57 -17.85 -19.44
CA ILE A 41 -10.45 -17.95 -18.51
C ILE A 41 -10.93 -18.60 -17.21
N LYS A 42 -10.24 -19.67 -16.79
CA LYS A 42 -10.50 -20.32 -15.51
C LYS A 42 -9.63 -19.67 -14.43
N VAL A 43 -10.26 -19.01 -13.46
CA VAL A 43 -9.56 -18.46 -12.31
C VAL A 43 -9.67 -19.40 -11.12
N ILE A 44 -8.55 -19.65 -10.46
CA ILE A 44 -8.45 -20.49 -9.26
C ILE A 44 -8.05 -19.59 -8.11
N ARG A 45 -8.96 -19.40 -7.16
CA ARG A 45 -8.65 -18.72 -5.91
C ARG A 45 -7.69 -19.58 -5.08
N ALA A 46 -6.47 -19.10 -4.85
CA ALA A 46 -5.39 -19.90 -4.27
C ALA A 46 -5.45 -20.02 -2.73
N HIS A 47 -6.46 -19.42 -2.10
CA HIS A 47 -6.71 -19.46 -0.67
C HIS A 47 -8.22 -19.45 -0.42
N LYS A 48 -8.64 -19.97 0.74
CA LYS A 48 -10.05 -20.20 1.06
C LYS A 48 -10.60 -19.09 1.95
N TYR A 49 -11.93 -18.97 1.96
CA TYR A 49 -12.63 -18.25 3.01
C TYR A 49 -12.46 -18.97 4.36
N ASP A 50 -12.26 -18.21 5.43
CA ASP A 50 -12.14 -18.70 6.79
C ASP A 50 -13.43 -18.35 7.55
N GLU A 51 -14.25 -19.37 7.87
CA GLU A 51 -15.53 -19.21 8.56
C GLU A 51 -15.37 -18.67 9.99
N GLU A 52 -14.27 -19.01 10.67
CA GLU A 52 -14.03 -18.55 12.04
C GLU A 52 -13.64 -17.06 12.06
N LYS A 53 -12.87 -16.63 11.06
CA LYS A 53 -12.46 -15.23 10.92
C LYS A 53 -13.52 -14.38 10.22
N GLY A 54 -14.39 -14.95 9.42
CA GLY A 54 -15.43 -14.23 8.69
C GLY A 54 -14.91 -13.45 7.46
N HIS A 55 -13.78 -13.85 6.89
CA HIS A 55 -13.23 -13.27 5.66
C HIS A 55 -12.36 -14.26 4.91
N GLY A 56 -12.10 -13.99 3.62
CA GLY A 56 -11.24 -14.82 2.77
C GLY A 56 -9.94 -14.14 2.35
N PHE A 57 -9.36 -13.28 3.18
CA PHE A 57 -8.09 -12.62 2.87
C PHE A 57 -6.88 -13.40 3.38
N ILE A 58 -5.73 -13.24 2.72
CA ILE A 58 -4.44 -13.57 3.29
C ILE A 58 -4.06 -12.48 4.32
N ASP A 59 -4.14 -12.83 5.60
CA ASP A 59 -4.03 -11.89 6.73
C ASP A 59 -2.75 -12.06 7.57
N SER A 60 -1.80 -12.88 7.10
CA SER A 60 -0.50 -13.02 7.73
C SER A 60 0.57 -13.43 6.73
N GLN A 61 1.82 -13.08 7.05
CA GLN A 61 2.98 -13.53 6.27
C GLN A 61 3.11 -15.05 6.24
N LYS A 62 2.81 -15.74 7.36
CA LYS A 62 2.85 -17.20 7.42
C LYS A 62 1.84 -17.83 6.46
N MET A 63 0.59 -17.35 6.46
CA MET A 63 -0.45 -17.83 5.56
C MET A 63 -0.06 -17.58 4.10
N GLY A 64 0.44 -16.39 3.76
CA GLY A 64 0.90 -16.12 2.40
C GLY A 64 2.05 -17.02 1.97
N MET A 65 3.03 -17.28 2.84
CA MET A 65 4.11 -18.24 2.55
C MET A 65 3.60 -19.67 2.33
N ASP A 66 2.51 -20.07 2.99
CA ASP A 66 1.90 -21.39 2.78
C ASP A 66 1.17 -21.43 1.42
N VAL A 67 0.38 -20.39 1.10
CA VAL A 67 -0.29 -20.27 -0.21
C VAL A 67 0.71 -20.38 -1.36
N PHE A 68 1.82 -19.63 -1.30
CA PHE A 68 2.82 -19.63 -2.37
C PHE A 68 3.66 -20.91 -2.44
N ARG A 69 3.65 -21.74 -1.40
CA ARG A 69 4.31 -23.07 -1.43
C ARG A 69 3.52 -24.08 -2.24
N ASP A 70 2.20 -23.94 -2.27
CA ASP A 70 1.28 -24.92 -2.83
C ASP A 70 0.86 -24.61 -4.28
N ILE A 71 1.09 -23.38 -4.75
CA ILE A 71 0.80 -22.98 -6.13
C ILE A 71 2.00 -23.17 -7.06
N ASP A 72 1.72 -23.40 -8.34
CA ASP A 72 2.74 -23.42 -9.40
C ASP A 72 3.34 -22.01 -9.61
N PRO A 73 4.65 -21.80 -9.37
CA PRO A 73 5.28 -20.48 -9.45
C PRO A 73 5.40 -19.94 -10.87
N GLU A 74 5.20 -20.76 -11.91
CA GLU A 74 5.28 -20.34 -13.31
C GLU A 74 3.91 -19.92 -13.88
N LYS A 75 2.80 -20.24 -13.20
CA LYS A 75 1.44 -19.86 -13.65
C LYS A 75 1.20 -18.36 -13.50
N PRO A 76 0.40 -17.74 -14.39
CA PRO A 76 -0.04 -16.36 -14.20
C PRO A 76 -0.77 -16.17 -12.88
N LEU A 77 -0.53 -15.03 -12.23
CA LEU A 77 -1.07 -14.70 -10.91
C LEU A 77 -1.72 -13.32 -10.91
N ILE A 78 -2.93 -13.24 -10.39
CA ILE A 78 -3.66 -12.00 -10.11
C ILE A 78 -3.64 -11.75 -8.60
N VAL A 79 -3.26 -10.55 -8.20
CA VAL A 79 -3.49 -10.02 -6.84
C VAL A 79 -4.64 -9.02 -6.94
N ALA A 80 -5.81 -9.38 -6.41
CA ALA A 80 -7.02 -8.58 -6.49
C ALA A 80 -7.32 -7.93 -5.13
N GLU A 81 -7.36 -6.59 -5.09
CA GLU A 81 -7.47 -5.82 -3.85
C GLU A 81 -8.66 -4.84 -3.87
N SER A 82 -9.61 -5.04 -2.95
CA SER A 82 -10.68 -4.07 -2.68
C SER A 82 -10.53 -3.37 -1.32
N VAL A 83 -9.45 -3.65 -0.59
CA VAL A 83 -9.22 -3.20 0.79
C VAL A 83 -7.79 -2.66 0.96
N TRP A 84 -7.53 -2.02 2.09
CA TRP A 84 -6.16 -1.78 2.54
C TRP A 84 -5.53 -3.12 2.91
N GLN A 85 -4.33 -3.37 2.40
CA GLN A 85 -3.60 -4.61 2.63
C GLN A 85 -2.19 -4.36 3.12
N PHE A 86 -1.65 -5.33 3.84
CA PHE A 86 -0.30 -5.29 4.38
C PHE A 86 0.63 -6.13 3.51
N SER A 87 1.45 -5.48 2.67
CA SER A 87 2.18 -6.17 1.58
C SER A 87 3.10 -7.30 2.04
N HIS A 88 3.62 -7.22 3.26
CA HIS A 88 4.42 -8.30 3.85
C HIS A 88 3.70 -9.65 3.95
N HIS A 89 2.35 -9.68 3.91
CA HIS A 89 1.58 -10.92 3.84
C HIS A 89 1.92 -11.74 2.59
N VAL A 90 2.10 -11.08 1.45
CA VAL A 90 2.25 -11.74 0.13
C VAL A 90 3.62 -11.51 -0.52
N LEU A 91 4.40 -10.54 -0.06
CA LEU A 91 5.64 -10.12 -0.71
C LEU A 91 6.67 -11.26 -0.84
N ALA A 92 6.83 -12.09 0.19
CA ALA A 92 7.77 -13.21 0.15
C ALA A 92 7.44 -14.19 -1.01
N GLY A 93 6.15 -14.47 -1.19
CA GLY A 93 5.67 -15.28 -2.30
C GLY A 93 5.87 -14.59 -3.65
N LEU A 94 5.43 -13.35 -3.77
CA LEU A 94 5.52 -12.58 -5.02
C LEU A 94 6.96 -12.38 -5.51
N THR A 95 7.93 -12.24 -4.59
CA THR A 95 9.35 -12.12 -4.96
C THR A 95 9.99 -13.41 -5.50
N THR A 96 9.34 -14.55 -5.28
CA THR A 96 9.82 -15.87 -5.75
C THR A 96 8.94 -16.46 -6.86
N HIS A 97 7.79 -15.83 -7.13
CA HIS A 97 6.92 -16.16 -8.26
C HIS A 97 7.59 -15.76 -9.59
N LYS A 98 7.47 -16.60 -10.60
CA LYS A 98 8.16 -16.44 -11.90
C LYS A 98 7.21 -16.16 -13.04
N GLY A 99 5.96 -16.60 -12.92
CA GLY A 99 4.89 -16.28 -13.84
C GLY A 99 4.57 -14.77 -13.85
N PRO A 100 3.86 -14.28 -14.87
CA PRO A 100 3.45 -12.89 -14.93
C PRO A 100 2.49 -12.56 -13.78
N ILE A 101 2.70 -11.39 -13.16
CA ILE A 101 1.88 -10.87 -12.06
C ILE A 101 1.04 -9.70 -12.57
N LEU A 102 -0.27 -9.75 -12.31
CA LEU A 102 -1.20 -8.65 -12.51
C LEU A 102 -1.80 -8.23 -11.17
N THR A 103 -1.72 -6.96 -10.84
CA THR A 103 -2.43 -6.38 -9.70
C THR A 103 -3.71 -5.72 -10.18
N ILE A 104 -4.84 -6.00 -9.54
CA ILE A 104 -6.14 -5.43 -9.88
C ILE A 104 -6.74 -4.77 -8.63
N ALA A 105 -7.31 -3.57 -8.77
CA ALA A 105 -8.05 -2.93 -7.70
C ALA A 105 -9.42 -2.42 -8.15
N ASN A 106 -10.33 -2.29 -7.18
CA ASN A 106 -11.52 -1.47 -7.35
C ASN A 106 -11.16 0.03 -7.33
N TRP A 107 -11.96 0.83 -8.03
CA TRP A 107 -11.97 2.29 -7.89
C TRP A 107 -13.18 2.70 -7.03
N SER A 108 -12.93 2.96 -5.74
CA SER A 108 -13.98 3.29 -4.76
C SER A 108 -13.53 4.44 -3.85
N GLY A 109 -14.46 5.34 -3.54
CA GLY A 109 -14.26 6.37 -2.52
C GLY A 109 -14.51 5.86 -1.09
N GLN A 110 -15.11 4.68 -0.95
CA GLN A 110 -15.42 4.06 0.35
C GLN A 110 -14.38 3.03 0.77
N TRP A 111 -13.95 2.17 -0.16
CA TRP A 111 -13.07 1.03 0.13
C TRP A 111 -11.67 1.25 -0.45
N PRO A 112 -10.60 1.14 0.35
CA PRO A 112 -9.27 1.59 -0.04
C PRO A 112 -8.47 0.57 -0.89
N GLY A 113 -9.11 -0.17 -1.79
CA GLY A 113 -8.44 -1.19 -2.62
C GLY A 113 -7.37 -0.63 -3.54
N LEU A 114 -7.62 0.51 -4.19
CA LEU A 114 -6.59 1.19 -4.98
C LEU A 114 -5.37 1.58 -4.13
N VAL A 115 -5.60 2.07 -2.90
CA VAL A 115 -4.53 2.45 -1.98
C VAL A 115 -3.74 1.23 -1.52
N GLY A 116 -4.44 0.14 -1.18
CA GLY A 116 -3.83 -1.15 -0.85
C GLY A 116 -2.98 -1.70 -2.00
N MET A 117 -3.51 -1.73 -3.22
CA MET A 117 -2.78 -2.17 -4.40
C MET A 117 -1.56 -1.28 -4.69
N LEU A 118 -1.67 0.05 -4.59
CA LEU A 118 -0.54 0.95 -4.83
C LEU A 118 0.59 0.77 -3.79
N ASN A 119 0.24 0.45 -2.55
CA ASN A 119 1.22 0.06 -1.52
C ASN A 119 1.97 -1.22 -1.92
N LEU A 120 1.27 -2.24 -2.42
CA LEU A 120 1.88 -3.45 -2.94
C LEU A 120 2.78 -3.17 -4.15
N ASN A 121 2.29 -2.38 -5.11
CA ASN A 121 3.02 -2.00 -6.31
C ASN A 121 4.33 -1.27 -5.99
N GLY A 122 4.31 -0.36 -5.02
CA GLY A 122 5.53 0.27 -4.52
C GLY A 122 6.51 -0.76 -3.95
N SER A 123 6.00 -1.76 -3.23
CA SER A 123 6.83 -2.83 -2.64
C SER A 123 7.42 -3.75 -3.71
N LEU A 124 6.65 -4.11 -4.73
CA LEU A 124 7.10 -4.92 -5.89
C LEU A 124 8.15 -4.15 -6.70
N THR A 125 7.90 -2.88 -7.00
CA THR A 125 8.87 -2.00 -7.69
C THR A 125 10.18 -1.94 -6.92
N LYS A 126 10.11 -1.68 -5.61
CA LYS A 126 11.31 -1.64 -4.75
C LYS A 126 12.04 -2.98 -4.73
N ALA A 127 11.33 -4.09 -4.76
CA ALA A 127 11.90 -5.43 -4.79
C ALA A 127 12.41 -5.87 -6.17
N GLY A 128 12.21 -5.05 -7.22
CA GLY A 128 12.57 -5.40 -8.59
C GLY A 128 11.70 -6.49 -9.21
N VAL A 129 10.50 -6.72 -8.66
CA VAL A 129 9.54 -7.71 -9.19
C VAL A 129 8.74 -7.06 -10.32
N PRO A 130 8.74 -7.62 -11.54
CA PRO A 130 7.92 -7.11 -12.63
C PRO A 130 6.43 -7.43 -12.39
N TYR A 131 5.57 -6.46 -12.64
CA TYR A 131 4.12 -6.60 -12.56
C TYR A 131 3.42 -5.70 -13.59
N SER A 132 2.16 -5.99 -13.89
CA SER A 132 1.23 -5.08 -14.57
C SER A 132 0.11 -4.69 -13.63
N THR A 133 -0.60 -3.61 -13.94
CA THR A 133 -1.65 -3.08 -13.05
C THR A 133 -2.88 -2.66 -13.82
N LEU A 134 -4.05 -3.00 -13.29
CA LEU A 134 -5.34 -2.52 -13.73
C LEU A 134 -6.18 -2.06 -12.54
N TRP A 135 -7.13 -1.18 -12.81
CA TRP A 135 -8.16 -0.80 -11.86
C TRP A 135 -9.41 -0.40 -12.63
N SER A 136 -10.57 -0.49 -11.99
CA SER A 136 -11.82 -0.05 -12.58
C SER A 136 -12.88 0.18 -11.51
N GLN A 137 -13.89 0.98 -11.84
CA GLN A 137 -15.09 1.11 -11.03
C GLN A 137 -16.01 -0.10 -11.17
N ASP A 138 -16.10 -0.72 -12.36
CA ASP A 138 -17.04 -1.81 -12.66
C ASP A 138 -16.49 -2.92 -13.57
N PHE A 139 -15.22 -2.83 -13.97
CA PHE A 139 -14.48 -3.75 -14.85
C PHE A 139 -15.01 -3.87 -16.28
N LYS A 140 -15.87 -2.94 -16.72
CA LYS A 140 -16.47 -2.93 -18.07
C LYS A 140 -15.89 -1.86 -18.98
N ASP A 141 -15.10 -0.94 -18.43
CA ASP A 141 -14.48 0.12 -19.20
C ASP A 141 -13.39 -0.41 -20.16
N SER A 142 -13.16 0.35 -21.24
CA SER A 142 -12.22 -0.05 -22.28
C SER A 142 -10.76 -0.11 -21.80
N PHE A 143 -10.38 0.66 -20.78
CA PHE A 143 -9.02 0.62 -20.24
C PHE A 143 -8.77 -0.72 -19.57
N PHE A 144 -9.70 -1.18 -18.73
CA PHE A 144 -9.63 -2.49 -18.10
C PHE A 144 -9.68 -3.63 -19.11
N LEU A 145 -10.69 -3.65 -19.99
CA LEU A 145 -10.90 -4.77 -20.92
C LEU A 145 -9.76 -4.92 -21.94
N ASN A 146 -9.23 -3.81 -22.46
CA ASN A 146 -8.12 -3.87 -23.41
C ASN A 146 -6.81 -4.25 -22.73
N GLY A 147 -6.53 -3.66 -21.55
CA GLY A 147 -5.32 -4.01 -20.79
C GLY A 147 -5.34 -5.46 -20.31
N PHE A 148 -6.49 -6.00 -19.90
CA PHE A 148 -6.59 -7.39 -19.49
C PHE A 148 -6.34 -8.36 -20.66
N LYS A 149 -6.87 -8.05 -21.85
CA LYS A 149 -6.59 -8.83 -23.07
C LYS A 149 -5.11 -8.79 -23.46
N GLU A 150 -4.50 -7.60 -23.46
CA GLU A 150 -3.05 -7.45 -23.71
C GLU A 150 -2.22 -8.27 -22.72
N TRP A 151 -2.61 -8.22 -21.44
CA TRP A 151 -1.97 -8.99 -20.40
C TRP A 151 -2.08 -10.48 -20.68
N LEU A 152 -3.27 -11.02 -20.97
CA LEU A 152 -3.46 -12.46 -21.27
C LEU A 152 -2.60 -12.96 -22.46
N GLU A 153 -2.38 -12.10 -23.45
CA GLU A 153 -1.57 -12.42 -24.63
C GLU A 153 -0.07 -12.41 -24.32
N SER A 154 0.41 -11.40 -23.59
CA SER A 154 1.85 -11.09 -23.50
C SER A 154 2.48 -11.23 -22.11
N GLY A 155 1.68 -11.28 -21.04
CA GLY A 155 2.16 -11.17 -19.66
C GLY A 155 2.41 -9.75 -19.19
N LYS A 156 2.10 -8.75 -20.00
CA LYS A 156 2.41 -7.35 -19.76
C LYS A 156 1.28 -6.44 -20.24
N ILE A 157 1.21 -5.26 -19.64
CA ILE A 157 0.35 -4.16 -20.11
C ILE A 157 1.25 -2.99 -20.49
N THR A 158 1.02 -2.41 -21.66
CA THR A 158 1.72 -1.22 -22.12
C THR A 158 0.95 0.02 -21.69
N HIS A 159 1.43 0.70 -20.65
CA HIS A 159 0.84 1.95 -20.19
C HIS A 159 1.33 3.16 -21.01
N ASP A 160 0.43 4.10 -21.31
CA ASP A 160 0.80 5.37 -21.94
C ASP A 160 1.56 6.27 -20.95
N LEU A 161 2.86 6.39 -21.18
CA LEU A 161 3.77 7.24 -20.41
C LEU A 161 4.10 8.56 -21.13
N SER A 162 3.36 8.95 -22.17
CA SER A 162 3.59 10.19 -22.93
C SER A 162 3.51 11.47 -22.09
N HIS A 163 2.80 11.41 -20.96
CA HIS A 163 2.72 12.48 -19.97
C HIS A 163 3.97 12.58 -19.08
N VAL A 164 4.77 11.52 -18.98
CA VAL A 164 6.01 11.48 -18.20
C VAL A 164 7.11 12.13 -19.02
N LYS A 165 7.69 13.22 -18.51
CA LYS A 165 8.76 13.96 -19.19
C LYS A 165 9.98 14.02 -18.31
N ALA A 166 11.16 13.87 -18.92
CA ALA A 166 12.41 14.13 -18.23
C ALA A 166 12.42 15.58 -17.75
N PHE A 167 12.96 15.81 -16.55
CA PHE A 167 13.14 17.16 -16.04
C PHE A 167 14.09 17.95 -16.94
N ASP A 168 13.62 19.09 -17.43
CA ASP A 168 14.40 20.01 -18.24
C ASP A 168 14.72 21.27 -17.43
N SER A 169 15.98 21.40 -17.00
CA SER A 169 16.45 22.57 -16.23
C SER A 169 16.35 23.88 -17.01
N SER A 170 16.25 23.85 -18.35
CA SER A 170 16.08 25.06 -19.15
C SER A 170 14.64 25.60 -19.11
N SER A 171 13.69 24.78 -18.69
CA SER A 171 12.27 25.13 -18.60
C SER A 171 11.90 25.94 -17.34
N ILE A 172 12.83 26.06 -16.38
CA ILE A 172 12.59 26.76 -15.12
C ILE A 172 13.27 28.14 -15.07
N PRO A 173 12.74 29.11 -14.30
CA PRO A 173 13.37 30.42 -14.15
C PRO A 173 14.81 30.31 -13.61
N ALA A 174 15.74 31.06 -14.20
CA ALA A 174 17.17 31.01 -13.83
C ALA A 174 17.42 31.18 -12.32
N LYS A 175 16.67 32.08 -11.68
CA LYS A 175 16.75 32.30 -10.22
C LYS A 175 16.35 31.07 -9.40
N ALA A 176 15.32 30.33 -9.83
CA ALA A 176 14.90 29.10 -9.14
C ALA A 176 15.96 28.00 -9.27
N LEU A 177 16.58 27.89 -10.46
CA LEU A 177 17.69 26.96 -10.69
C LEU A 177 18.90 27.30 -9.81
N GLU A 178 19.27 28.58 -9.72
CA GLU A 178 20.35 29.08 -8.88
C GLU A 178 20.08 28.76 -7.41
N THR A 179 18.93 29.20 -6.88
CA THR A 179 18.53 28.95 -5.49
C THR A 179 18.48 27.46 -5.14
N GLY A 180 17.87 26.63 -5.99
CA GLY A 180 17.81 25.19 -5.77
C GLY A 180 19.19 24.52 -5.79
N THR A 181 20.09 24.98 -6.66
CA THR A 181 21.46 24.47 -6.76
C THR A 181 22.29 24.85 -5.53
N GLU A 182 22.20 26.11 -5.09
CA GLU A 182 22.89 26.59 -3.90
C GLU A 182 22.40 25.85 -2.65
N LEU A 183 21.08 25.75 -2.46
CA LEU A 183 20.47 25.01 -1.37
C LEU A 183 20.92 23.54 -1.38
N ALA A 184 20.88 22.86 -2.52
CA ALA A 184 21.29 21.45 -2.61
C ALA A 184 22.79 21.24 -2.33
N LYS A 185 23.66 22.22 -2.65
CA LYS A 185 25.09 22.17 -2.31
C LYS A 185 25.29 22.39 -0.82
N GLU A 186 24.67 23.42 -0.26
CA GLU A 186 24.75 23.73 1.17
C GLU A 186 24.20 22.59 2.02
N PHE A 187 23.01 22.09 1.69
CA PHE A 187 22.36 21.01 2.41
C PHE A 187 23.21 19.73 2.42
N ARG A 188 23.82 19.35 1.28
CA ARG A 188 24.75 18.21 1.23
C ARG A 188 26.03 18.43 2.05
N LYS A 189 26.53 19.65 2.09
CA LYS A 189 27.72 20.02 2.89
C LYS A 189 27.42 19.89 4.38
N ASN A 190 26.34 20.53 4.83
CA ASN A 190 25.96 20.64 6.23
C ASN A 190 25.37 19.34 6.78
N LYS A 191 24.71 18.55 5.91
CA LYS A 191 24.01 17.31 6.24
C LYS A 191 22.81 17.55 7.15
N ALA A 192 21.86 16.63 7.14
CA ALA A 192 20.71 16.67 8.02
C ALA A 192 20.44 15.28 8.61
N ILE A 193 20.00 15.27 9.86
CA ILE A 193 19.51 14.08 10.54
C ILE A 193 18.00 13.99 10.32
N MET A 194 17.56 12.85 9.82
CA MET A 194 16.15 12.46 9.78
C MET A 194 15.88 11.50 10.94
N GLY A 195 15.22 11.99 11.99
CA GLY A 195 14.75 11.15 13.09
C GLY A 195 13.60 10.26 12.62
N VAL A 196 13.76 8.94 12.72
CA VAL A 196 12.79 7.95 12.27
C VAL A 196 12.28 7.16 13.48
N PHE A 197 11.00 7.34 13.80
CA PHE A 197 10.29 6.60 14.84
C PHE A 197 9.49 5.46 14.20
N ASP A 198 10.11 4.29 14.14
CA ASP A 198 9.62 3.11 13.42
C ASP A 198 9.68 3.25 11.88
N GLU A 199 10.14 2.20 11.19
CA GLU A 199 10.33 2.18 9.73
C GLU A 199 9.61 0.95 9.17
N GLY A 200 8.85 1.11 8.09
CA GLY A 200 8.07 0.01 7.53
C GLY A 200 6.77 -0.30 8.30
N CYS A 201 6.18 0.73 8.91
CA CYS A 201 4.86 0.67 9.56
C CYS A 201 3.86 -0.13 8.70
N MET A 202 3.05 -0.98 9.33
CA MET A 202 2.07 -1.85 8.65
C MET A 202 2.68 -2.80 7.59
N GLY A 203 3.96 -3.15 7.73
CA GLY A 203 4.64 -4.06 6.80
C GLY A 203 4.81 -3.49 5.39
N MET A 204 4.78 -2.15 5.26
CA MET A 204 5.02 -1.43 4.02
C MET A 204 6.51 -1.49 3.64
N PHE A 205 6.89 -2.53 2.88
CA PHE A 205 8.28 -2.71 2.46
C PHE A 205 8.81 -1.51 1.66
N ASN A 206 7.97 -0.89 0.83
CA ASN A 206 8.27 0.35 0.10
C ASN A 206 8.59 1.56 1.01
N ALA A 207 8.06 1.60 2.23
CA ALA A 207 8.30 2.70 3.17
C ALA A 207 9.67 2.62 3.86
N ILE A 208 10.37 1.49 3.74
CA ILE A 208 11.73 1.33 4.26
C ILE A 208 12.71 1.89 3.22
N ILE A 209 13.28 3.08 3.45
CA ILE A 209 14.14 3.74 2.45
C ILE A 209 15.60 3.33 2.70
N PRO A 210 16.31 2.72 1.75
CA PRO A 210 17.72 2.36 1.94
C PRO A 210 18.61 3.58 2.21
N ASP A 211 19.43 3.50 3.26
CA ASP A 211 20.26 4.60 3.76
C ASP A 211 21.18 5.16 2.67
N HIS A 212 21.79 4.28 1.85
CA HIS A 212 22.70 4.67 0.78
C HIS A 212 22.04 5.52 -0.34
N LEU A 213 20.71 5.46 -0.50
CA LEU A 213 19.99 6.34 -1.41
C LEU A 213 19.84 7.75 -0.81
N LEU A 214 19.56 7.84 0.49
CA LEU A 214 19.44 9.11 1.23
C LEU A 214 20.79 9.80 1.44
N HIS A 215 21.87 9.05 1.69
CA HIS A 215 23.19 9.62 1.94
C HIS A 215 23.67 10.52 0.79
N LYS A 216 23.29 10.21 -0.46
CA LYS A 216 23.63 11.02 -1.64
C LYS A 216 22.97 12.40 -1.64
N THR A 217 21.87 12.58 -0.91
CA THR A 217 21.16 13.85 -0.77
C THR A 217 21.65 14.66 0.45
N GLY A 218 22.52 14.10 1.29
CA GLY A 218 22.95 14.72 2.54
C GLY A 218 22.06 14.39 3.75
N LEU A 219 21.04 13.55 3.56
CA LEU A 219 20.17 13.05 4.64
C LEU A 219 20.72 11.75 5.24
N PHE A 220 20.73 11.68 6.56
CA PHE A 220 21.16 10.51 7.33
C PHE A 220 20.08 10.16 8.35
N LYS A 221 19.71 8.88 8.42
CA LYS A 221 18.65 8.43 9.34
C LYS A 221 19.21 8.19 10.73
N GLU A 222 18.54 8.73 11.73
CA GLU A 222 18.69 8.35 13.13
C GLU A 222 17.43 7.58 13.55
N ARG A 223 17.58 6.29 13.88
CA ARG A 223 16.46 5.42 14.21
C ARG A 223 16.19 5.49 15.71
N LEU A 224 14.99 5.92 16.06
CA LEU A 224 14.57 6.18 17.42
C LEU A 224 13.45 5.21 17.80
N SER A 225 13.47 4.74 19.05
CA SER A 225 12.38 3.90 19.56
C SER A 225 11.14 4.75 19.83
N GLN A 226 9.96 4.28 19.43
CA GLN A 226 8.69 4.89 19.85
C GLN A 226 8.51 4.85 21.37
N SER A 227 9.15 3.90 22.07
CA SER A 227 9.14 3.89 23.54
C SER A 227 9.90 5.07 24.14
N THR A 228 10.90 5.62 23.44
CA THR A 228 11.60 6.84 23.85
C THR A 228 10.65 8.04 23.78
N LEU A 229 9.80 8.12 22.75
CA LEU A 229 8.78 9.15 22.65
C LEU A 229 7.79 9.05 23.82
N TYR A 230 7.26 7.85 24.09
CA TYR A 230 6.36 7.63 25.22
C TYR A 230 7.03 7.99 26.56
N ALA A 231 8.30 7.60 26.76
CA ALA A 231 9.04 7.94 27.97
C ALA A 231 9.21 9.45 28.14
N ALA A 232 9.49 10.18 27.06
CA ALA A 232 9.61 11.64 27.06
C ALA A 232 8.26 12.33 27.35
N MET A 233 7.16 11.82 26.79
CA MET A 233 5.81 12.36 27.03
C MET A 233 5.43 12.32 28.51
N ARG A 234 5.92 11.34 29.29
CA ARG A 234 5.65 11.27 30.75
C ARG A 234 6.34 12.36 31.57
N ASN A 235 7.29 13.09 31.00
CA ASN A 235 7.98 14.20 31.65
C ASN A 235 7.33 15.56 31.33
N VAL A 236 6.35 15.60 30.42
CA VAL A 236 5.56 16.80 30.15
C VAL A 236 4.64 17.04 31.34
N SER A 237 4.64 18.27 31.88
CA SER A 237 3.82 18.60 33.04
C SER A 237 2.34 18.73 32.66
N SER A 238 1.45 18.59 33.64
CA SER A 238 0.02 18.78 33.40
C SER A 238 -0.29 20.21 32.93
N GLU A 239 0.44 21.19 33.46
CA GLU A 239 0.28 22.61 33.12
C GLU A 239 0.62 22.87 31.64
N GLU A 240 1.73 22.32 31.14
CA GLU A 240 2.11 22.43 29.73
C GLU A 240 1.09 21.73 28.82
N ALA A 241 0.62 20.55 29.22
CA ALA A 241 -0.39 19.82 28.47
C ALA A 241 -1.73 20.57 28.41
N GLU A 242 -2.15 21.20 29.51
CA GLU A 242 -3.36 22.03 29.58
C GLU A 242 -3.24 23.31 28.75
N GLU A 243 -2.07 23.96 28.75
CA GLU A 243 -1.81 25.13 27.92
C GLU A 243 -1.96 24.81 26.43
N VAL A 244 -1.37 23.70 25.97
CA VAL A 244 -1.50 23.24 24.58
C VAL A 244 -2.94 22.86 24.26
N LEU A 245 -3.65 22.20 25.18
CA LEU A 245 -5.06 21.87 25.01
C LEU A 245 -5.91 23.14 24.85
N GLN A 246 -5.73 24.13 25.72
CA GLN A 246 -6.48 25.39 25.63
C GLN A 246 -6.19 26.11 24.32
N TRP A 247 -4.92 26.13 23.88
CA TRP A 247 -4.56 26.68 22.58
C TRP A 247 -5.28 25.99 21.42
N LEU A 248 -5.43 24.66 21.46
CA LEU A 248 -6.19 23.92 20.46
C LEU A 248 -7.69 24.25 20.49
N LEU A 249 -8.28 24.36 21.68
CA LEU A 249 -9.68 24.75 21.86
C LEU A 249 -9.95 26.17 21.36
N ASP A 250 -9.05 27.12 21.63
CA ASP A 250 -9.15 28.51 21.17
C ASP A 250 -9.05 28.62 19.64
N ARG A 251 -8.36 27.66 19.00
CA ARG A 251 -8.32 27.50 17.53
C ARG A 251 -9.54 26.77 16.96
N GLY A 252 -10.51 26.42 17.80
CA GLY A 252 -11.76 25.78 17.40
C GLY A 252 -11.67 24.26 17.24
N LEU A 253 -10.59 23.61 17.70
CA LEU A 253 -10.55 22.15 17.70
C LEU A 253 -11.52 21.62 18.75
N THR A 254 -12.50 20.82 18.33
CA THR A 254 -13.47 20.18 19.22
C THR A 254 -13.03 18.76 19.57
N PHE A 255 -13.11 18.40 20.85
CA PHE A 255 -12.79 17.06 21.33
C PHE A 255 -14.05 16.35 21.84
N ASN A 256 -14.22 15.10 21.42
CA ASN A 256 -15.23 14.19 21.98
C ASN A 256 -14.61 13.42 23.14
N TRP A 257 -14.74 13.94 24.36
CA TRP A 257 -14.07 13.39 25.56
C TRP A 257 -14.66 12.06 26.08
N GLY A 258 -15.81 11.64 25.53
CA GLY A 258 -16.59 10.51 26.03
C GLY A 258 -17.21 10.78 27.40
N ASN A 259 -18.09 9.87 27.84
CA ASN A 259 -18.79 9.99 29.14
C ASN A 259 -18.24 9.01 30.20
N GLN A 260 -17.39 8.05 29.81
CA GLN A 260 -16.75 7.11 30.74
C GLN A 260 -15.23 7.06 30.57
N THR A 261 -14.50 6.73 31.64
CA THR A 261 -13.04 6.58 31.62
C THR A 261 -12.55 5.52 30.63
N ARG A 262 -13.39 4.49 30.37
CA ARG A 262 -13.13 3.40 29.41
C ARG A 262 -13.25 3.84 27.94
N ASP A 263 -13.93 4.95 27.68
CA ASP A 263 -14.10 5.55 26.35
C ASP A 263 -12.93 6.46 25.97
N ARG A 264 -12.01 6.75 26.91
CA ARG A 264 -10.85 7.63 26.70
C ARG A 264 -9.65 6.93 26.06
N ALA A 265 -9.69 5.60 25.93
CA ALA A 265 -8.73 4.87 25.11
C ALA A 265 -9.21 4.94 23.66
N TYR A 266 -8.34 5.39 22.77
CA TYR A 266 -8.55 5.50 21.33
C TYR A 266 -9.27 4.26 20.77
N GLN A 267 -10.60 4.33 20.60
CA GLN A 267 -11.31 3.41 19.73
C GLN A 267 -10.95 3.88 18.33
N GLY A 268 -10.08 3.12 17.65
CA GLY A 268 -9.60 3.44 16.32
C GLY A 268 -10.73 3.95 15.45
N ALA A 269 -10.47 5.03 14.70
CA ALA A 269 -11.45 5.73 13.89
C ALA A 269 -12.31 4.76 13.08
N ASN A 270 -13.50 4.45 13.62
CA ASN A 270 -14.60 3.92 12.85
C ASN A 270 -15.22 5.15 12.17
N ALA A 271 -14.76 5.42 10.96
CA ALA A 271 -15.53 6.15 9.96
C ALA A 271 -16.43 5.17 9.22
#